data_AF-A0A3B9Y995-F1
#
_entry.id   AF-A0A3B9Y995-F1
#
_cell.length_a   1.000
_cell.length_b   1.000
_cell.length_c   1.000
_cell.angle_alpha   90.00
_cell.angle_beta   90.00
_cell.angle_gamma   90.00
#
_symmetry.space_group_name_H-M   'P 1'
#
loop_
_entity.id
_entity.type
_entity.pdbx_description
1 polymer ?
#
loop_
_entity_poly.entity_id
_entity_poly.type
_entity_poly.pdbx_seq_one_letter_code
_entity_poly.pdbx_strand_id
1 'polypeptide(L)'
;HGEGKAEAGQLLKSLLEASLYYEGTRLPELFCGFEQRKGYGPTRYPVACSPQAWTTGAPFMLLSAMLGFQPDAEQGCLVLDLPTLPHWLNVLELHGIQVGEDSAHLRFVRSGSGDRTEVLLLEGNGVDVKVI
;
A
#
# COMPACT_ATOMS: atom_id res chain seq x y z
N HIS A 1 11.19 1.79 14.25
CA HIS A 1 9.77 1.57 13.89
C HIS A 1 9.33 2.40 12.67
N GLY A 2 9.79 3.64 12.48
CA GLY A 2 9.55 4.41 11.23
C GLY A 2 10.39 3.95 10.01
N GLU A 3 11.64 3.55 10.28
CA GLU A 3 12.67 2.84 9.46
C GLU A 3 12.24 1.67 8.55
N GLY A 4 10.96 1.29 8.56
CA GLY A 4 10.46 0.20 7.71
C GLY A 4 9.27 0.63 6.86
N LYS A 5 8.49 1.58 7.37
CA LYS A 5 7.32 2.15 6.69
C LYS A 5 7.73 3.07 5.55
N ALA A 6 8.83 3.82 5.71
CA ALA A 6 9.37 4.67 4.65
C ALA A 6 9.86 3.83 3.45
N GLU A 7 10.55 2.73 3.73
CA GLU A 7 11.09 1.78 2.77
C GLU A 7 9.96 1.06 2.05
N ALA A 8 8.93 0.60 2.79
CA ALA A 8 7.74 0.03 2.18
C ALA A 8 7.04 1.02 1.24
N GLY A 9 6.94 2.30 1.65
CA GLY A 9 6.42 3.36 0.80
C GLY A 9 7.27 3.64 -0.43
N GLN A 10 8.60 3.55 -0.32
CA GLN A 10 9.51 3.72 -1.44
C GLN A 10 9.44 2.55 -2.42
N LEU A 11 9.32 1.32 -1.91
CA LEU A 11 9.12 0.12 -2.72
C LEU A 11 7.78 0.15 -3.45
N LEU A 12 6.71 0.55 -2.76
CA LEU A 12 5.39 0.70 -3.36
C LEU A 12 5.42 1.74 -4.48
N LYS A 13 6.04 2.90 -4.26
CA LYS A 13 6.25 3.92 -5.30
C LYS A 13 6.96 3.34 -6.52
N SER A 14 8.08 2.67 -6.29
CA SER A 14 8.92 2.16 -7.38
C SER A 14 8.21 1.07 -8.17
N LEU A 15 7.38 0.26 -7.51
CA LEU A 15 6.55 -0.77 -8.13
C LEU A 15 5.43 -0.15 -8.98
N LEU A 16 4.75 0.89 -8.48
CA LEU A 16 3.74 1.64 -9.22
C LEU A 16 4.34 2.40 -10.41
N GLU A 17 5.49 3.04 -10.24
CA GLU A 17 6.18 3.73 -11.34
C GLU A 17 6.65 2.75 -12.41
N ALA A 18 7.09 1.55 -12.02
CA ALA A 18 7.45 0.50 -12.97
C ALA A 18 6.23 0.05 -13.80
N SER A 19 5.04 -0.06 -13.19
CA SER A 19 3.83 -0.51 -13.89
C SER A 19 3.44 0.39 -15.07
N LEU A 20 3.77 1.68 -15.00
CA LEU A 20 3.53 2.66 -16.08
C LEU A 20 4.26 2.32 -17.39
N TYR A 21 5.29 1.47 -17.34
CA TYR A 21 6.06 1.05 -18.52
C TYR A 21 5.58 -0.28 -19.14
N TYR A 22 4.57 -0.91 -18.53
CA TYR A 22 3.95 -2.14 -19.01
C TYR A 22 2.58 -1.85 -19.64
N GLU A 23 2.22 -2.64 -20.64
CA GLU A 23 0.95 -2.50 -21.33
C GLU A 23 -0.23 -2.72 -20.35
N GLY A 24 -1.22 -1.83 -20.41
CA GLY A 24 -2.35 -1.85 -19.48
C GLY A 24 -1.98 -1.52 -18.03
N THR A 25 -0.87 -0.81 -17.80
CA THR A 25 -0.41 -0.37 -16.46
C THR A 25 -0.27 -1.52 -15.45
N ARG A 26 0.10 -2.70 -15.95
CA ARG A 26 0.20 -3.93 -15.15
C ARG A 26 1.46 -3.91 -14.29
N LEU A 27 1.36 -4.53 -13.12
CA LEU A 27 2.52 -4.72 -12.25
C LEU A 27 3.55 -5.65 -12.92
N PRO A 28 4.85 -5.38 -12.72
CA PRO A 28 5.90 -6.25 -13.22
C PRO A 28 5.88 -7.61 -12.52
N GLU A 29 6.16 -8.69 -13.25
CA GLU A 29 6.30 -10.04 -12.68
C GLU A 29 7.52 -10.15 -11.76
N LEU A 30 8.63 -9.56 -12.21
CA LEU A 30 9.91 -9.51 -11.52
C LEU A 30 10.28 -8.06 -11.23
N PHE A 31 10.59 -7.78 -9.97
CA PHE A 31 11.04 -6.49 -9.51
C PHE A 31 12.33 -6.65 -8.70
N CYS A 32 13.34 -5.85 -8.99
CA CYS A 32 14.68 -5.97 -8.41
C CYS A 32 15.29 -4.60 -8.09
N GLY A 33 16.23 -4.58 -7.14
CA GLY A 33 16.80 -3.36 -6.57
C GLY A 33 18.00 -2.78 -7.34
N PHE A 34 17.92 -2.65 -8.66
CA PHE A 34 18.95 -1.92 -9.42
C PHE A 34 18.66 -0.42 -9.44
N GLU A 35 19.71 0.38 -9.57
CA GLU A 35 19.58 1.83 -9.67
C GLU A 35 18.81 2.24 -10.94
N GLN A 36 17.81 3.13 -10.76
CA GLN A 36 17.05 3.67 -11.86
C GLN A 36 17.91 4.65 -12.67
N ARG A 37 18.15 4.35 -13.95
CA ARG A 37 18.89 5.24 -14.85
C ARG A 37 17.96 6.31 -15.41
N LYS A 38 18.29 7.59 -15.16
CA LYS A 38 17.55 8.73 -15.73
C LYS A 38 17.46 8.61 -17.25
N GLY A 39 16.24 8.72 -17.80
CA GLY A 39 15.97 8.64 -19.23
C GLY A 39 15.72 7.24 -19.79
N TYR A 40 15.80 6.18 -18.97
CA TYR A 40 15.52 4.80 -19.38
C TYR A 40 14.37 4.22 -18.55
N GLY A 41 13.48 3.47 -19.22
CA GLY A 41 12.47 2.66 -18.55
C GLY A 41 13.08 1.40 -17.89
N PRO A 42 12.28 0.65 -17.11
CA PRO A 42 12.74 -0.59 -16.50
C PRO A 42 13.21 -1.59 -17.56
N THR A 43 14.34 -2.22 -17.31
CA THR A 43 14.88 -3.27 -18.17
C THR A 43 13.90 -4.43 -18.21
N ARG A 44 13.33 -4.71 -19.39
CA ARG A 44 12.42 -5.84 -19.57
C ARG A 44 13.19 -7.15 -19.49
N TYR A 45 12.68 -8.09 -18.71
CA TYR A 45 13.13 -9.47 -18.78
C TYR A 45 12.34 -10.17 -19.90
N PRO A 46 13.00 -10.69 -20.96
CA PRO A 46 12.34 -11.08 -22.21
C PRO A 46 11.35 -12.24 -22.09
N VAL A 47 11.36 -12.99 -20.98
CA VAL A 47 10.47 -14.13 -20.72
C VAL A 47 9.37 -13.78 -19.70
N ALA A 48 9.18 -12.50 -19.37
CA ALA A 48 8.27 -12.14 -18.30
C ALA A 48 6.78 -12.27 -18.70
N CYS A 49 6.02 -13.06 -17.95
CA CYS A 49 4.57 -13.20 -18.03
C CYS A 49 3.86 -12.07 -17.28
N SER A 50 3.03 -11.28 -17.97
CA SER A 50 2.23 -10.20 -17.37
C SER A 50 0.79 -10.64 -17.04
N PRO A 51 0.37 -10.81 -15.77
CA PRO A 51 1.13 -10.99 -14.52
C PRO A 51 1.09 -12.45 -14.00
N GLN A 52 2.12 -12.90 -13.27
CA GLN A 52 2.03 -14.14 -12.46
C GLN A 52 1.22 -13.88 -11.18
N ALA A 53 0.38 -14.86 -10.82
CA ALA A 53 -0.48 -14.80 -9.63
C ALA A 53 0.28 -14.53 -8.31
N TRP A 54 1.56 -14.91 -8.21
CA TRP A 54 2.36 -14.82 -6.98
C TRP A 54 2.76 -13.40 -6.55
N THR A 55 2.89 -12.43 -7.47
CA THR A 55 3.31 -11.06 -7.12
C THR A 55 2.13 -10.13 -6.80
N THR A 56 0.89 -10.56 -7.06
CA THR A 56 -0.34 -9.76 -6.87
C THR A 56 -0.54 -9.27 -5.44
N GLY A 57 -0.04 -10.01 -4.45
CA GLY A 57 -0.14 -9.65 -3.03
C GLY A 57 0.85 -8.57 -2.57
N ALA A 58 1.93 -8.31 -3.33
CA ALA A 58 3.02 -7.45 -2.88
C ALA A 58 2.60 -5.99 -2.60
N PRO A 59 1.81 -5.31 -3.45
CA PRO A 59 1.33 -3.96 -3.15
C PRO A 59 0.51 -3.91 -1.87
N PHE A 60 -0.34 -4.93 -1.62
CA PHE A 60 -1.17 -4.99 -0.43
C PHE A 60 -0.34 -5.22 0.83
N MET A 61 0.69 -6.08 0.78
CA MET A 61 1.62 -6.27 1.89
C MET A 61 2.40 -4.99 2.22
N LEU A 62 2.85 -4.26 1.20
CA LEU A 62 3.53 -2.98 1.39
C LEU A 62 2.59 -1.94 2.02
N LEU A 63 1.35 -1.83 1.54
CA LEU A 63 0.32 -0.98 2.16
C LEU A 63 0.06 -1.36 3.61
N SER A 64 -0.11 -2.65 3.90
CA SER A 64 -0.31 -3.15 5.27
C SER A 64 0.86 -2.80 6.18
N ALA A 65 2.09 -2.94 5.70
CA ALA A 65 3.30 -2.58 6.44
C ALA A 65 3.38 -1.07 6.72
N MET A 66 3.07 -0.22 5.74
CA MET A 66 3.08 1.24 5.87
C MET A 66 2.02 1.76 6.86
N LEU A 67 0.84 1.16 6.83
CA LEU A 67 -0.31 1.61 7.60
C LEU A 67 -0.42 0.91 8.97
N GLY A 68 0.42 -0.12 9.21
CA GLY A 68 0.44 -0.86 10.47
C GLY A 68 -0.83 -1.69 10.70
N PHE A 69 -1.38 -2.30 9.65
CA PHE A 69 -2.61 -3.09 9.71
C PHE A 69 -2.44 -4.31 10.63
N GLN A 70 -3.27 -4.36 11.68
CA GLN A 70 -3.39 -5.49 12.60
C GLN A 70 -4.88 -5.83 12.76
N PRO A 71 -5.46 -6.63 11.85
CA PRO A 71 -6.85 -7.06 11.96
C PRO A 71 -6.99 -8.15 13.03
N ASP A 72 -8.00 -8.01 13.89
CA ASP A 72 -8.45 -9.02 14.84
C ASP A 72 -9.89 -9.40 14.49
N ALA A 73 -10.02 -10.53 13.80
CA ALA A 73 -11.31 -11.04 13.33
C ALA A 73 -12.18 -11.58 14.48
N GLU A 74 -11.59 -12.06 15.58
CA GLU A 74 -12.35 -12.58 16.72
C GLU A 74 -13.01 -11.44 17.50
N GLN A 75 -12.33 -10.30 17.61
CA GLN A 75 -12.83 -9.10 18.29
C GLN A 75 -13.57 -8.14 17.35
N GLY A 76 -13.63 -8.43 16.04
CA GLY A 76 -14.25 -7.54 15.05
C GLY A 76 -13.59 -6.16 14.99
N CYS A 77 -12.28 -6.08 15.26
CA CYS A 77 -11.56 -4.82 15.35
C CYS A 77 -10.35 -4.77 14.45
N LEU A 78 -10.01 -3.56 14.01
CA LEU A 78 -8.84 -3.28 13.22
C LEU A 78 -7.96 -2.26 13.96
N VAL A 79 -6.75 -2.68 14.29
CA VAL A 79 -5.73 -1.79 14.85
C VAL A 79 -4.84 -1.28 13.71
N LEU A 80 -4.59 0.03 13.72
CA LEU A 80 -3.67 0.73 12.84
C LEU A 80 -2.54 1.29 13.70
N ASP A 81 -1.39 0.62 13.69
CA ASP A 81 -0.20 1.06 14.40
C ASP A 81 0.51 2.15 13.62
N LEU A 82 0.56 3.38 14.14
CA LEU A 82 1.26 4.55 13.57
C LEU A 82 1.12 4.64 12.04
N PRO A 83 -0.11 4.76 11.50
CA PRO A 83 -0.33 4.73 10.06
C PRO A 83 0.42 5.88 9.38
N THR A 84 1.23 5.56 8.37
CA THR A 84 2.09 6.54 7.71
C THR A 84 1.90 6.53 6.21
N LEU A 85 1.48 7.67 5.65
CA LEU A 85 1.53 7.91 4.21
C LEU A 85 2.89 8.51 3.81
N PRO A 86 3.52 8.00 2.74
CA PRO A 86 4.78 8.52 2.25
C PRO A 86 4.57 9.89 1.59
N HIS A 87 5.64 10.67 1.46
CA HIS A 87 5.61 12.04 0.93
C HIS A 87 4.96 12.20 -0.45
N TRP A 88 4.97 11.15 -1.27
CA TRP A 88 4.37 11.14 -2.61
C TRP A 88 2.87 10.82 -2.62
N LEU A 89 2.32 10.28 -1.51
CA LEU A 89 0.92 9.89 -1.38
C LEU A 89 0.21 10.85 -0.42
N ASN A 90 -0.73 11.64 -0.94
CA ASN A 90 -1.48 12.62 -0.13
C ASN A 90 -2.75 12.01 0.47
N VAL A 91 -3.42 11.14 -0.28
CA VAL A 91 -4.70 10.53 0.09
C VAL A 91 -4.69 9.08 -0.34
N LEU A 92 -5.19 8.19 0.51
CA LEU A 92 -5.46 6.80 0.21
C LEU A 92 -6.85 6.44 0.75
N GLU A 93 -7.69 5.85 -0.08
CA GLU A 93 -8.97 5.28 0.35
C GLU A 93 -8.95 3.77 0.17
N LEU A 94 -9.37 3.06 1.20
CA LEU A 94 -9.50 1.62 1.21
C LEU A 94 -10.96 1.27 1.50
N HIS A 95 -11.53 0.41 0.66
CA HIS A 95 -12.94 0.04 0.72
C HIS A 95 -13.08 -1.47 0.83
N GLY A 96 -14.03 -1.93 1.64
CA GLY A 96 -14.39 -3.35 1.72
C GLY A 96 -13.29 -4.23 2.34
N ILE A 97 -12.45 -3.68 3.22
CA ILE A 97 -11.45 -4.48 3.95
C ILE A 97 -12.20 -5.39 4.92
N GLN A 98 -12.19 -6.70 4.67
CA GLN A 98 -12.90 -7.66 5.50
C GLN A 98 -12.18 -7.89 6.83
N VAL A 99 -12.92 -7.82 7.94
CA VAL A 99 -12.46 -8.18 9.29
C VAL A 99 -13.57 -8.99 9.97
N GLY A 100 -13.39 -10.31 10.03
CA GLY A 100 -14.48 -11.20 10.44
C GLY A 100 -15.62 -11.20 9.41
N GLU A 101 -16.84 -10.93 9.86
CA GLU A 101 -18.03 -10.81 9.00
C GLU A 101 -18.33 -9.36 8.56
N ASP A 102 -17.61 -8.39 9.12
CA ASP A 102 -17.78 -6.97 8.83
C ASP A 102 -16.71 -6.44 7.87
N SER A 103 -16.94 -5.23 7.37
CA SER A 103 -16.00 -4.56 6.47
C SER A 103 -15.66 -3.14 6.91
N ALA A 104 -14.37 -2.80 6.78
CA ALA A 104 -13.84 -1.48 7.06
C ALA A 104 -13.71 -0.65 5.78
N HIS A 105 -14.08 0.62 5.90
CA HIS A 105 -13.98 1.62 4.84
C HIS A 105 -13.26 2.84 5.42
N LEU A 106 -12.05 3.09 4.93
CA LEU A 106 -11.10 4.00 5.56
C LEU A 106 -10.53 4.99 4.55
N ARG A 107 -10.33 6.22 4.98
CA ARG A 107 -9.60 7.24 4.26
C ARG A 107 -8.44 7.75 5.08
N PHE A 108 -7.26 7.72 4.48
CA PHE A 108 -6.03 8.22 5.04
C PHE A 108 -5.67 9.54 4.34
N VAL A 109 -5.37 10.59 5.10
CA VAL A 109 -4.98 11.90 4.57
C VAL A 109 -3.67 12.33 5.21
N ARG A 110 -2.66 12.65 4.39
CA ARG A 110 -1.39 13.18 4.91
C ARG A 110 -1.58 14.65 5.31
N SER A 111 -1.18 14.99 6.52
CA SER A 111 -1.15 16.39 6.97
C SER A 111 -0.11 17.20 6.20
N GLY A 112 -0.45 18.45 5.84
CA GLY A 112 0.40 19.34 5.07
C GLY A 112 1.73 19.72 5.74
N SER A 113 1.86 19.51 7.06
CA SER A 113 3.06 19.84 7.84
C SER A 113 4.03 18.67 8.08
N GLY A 114 3.76 17.48 7.53
CA GLY A 114 4.68 16.32 7.60
C GLY A 114 4.30 15.26 8.63
N ASP A 115 4.62 14.02 8.26
CA ASP A 115 4.58 12.71 8.94
C ASP A 115 3.30 12.24 9.62
N ARG A 116 2.32 13.12 9.88
CA ARG A 116 1.03 12.70 10.42
C ARG A 116 0.08 12.26 9.31
N THR A 117 -0.48 11.08 9.49
CA THR A 117 -1.62 10.59 8.72
C THR A 117 -2.86 10.70 9.57
N GLU A 118 -3.87 11.40 9.05
CA GLU A 118 -5.21 11.39 9.61
C GLU A 118 -5.98 10.20 9.04
N VAL A 119 -6.68 9.46 9.90
CA VAL A 119 -7.52 8.32 9.52
C VAL A 119 -8.98 8.71 9.74
N LEU A 120 -9.78 8.57 8.70
CA LEU A 120 -11.20 8.89 8.67
C LEU A 120 -11.97 7.62 8.34
N LEU A 121 -13.05 7.36 9.09
CA LEU A 121 -14.00 6.30 8.76
C LEU A 121 -14.94 6.81 7.67
N LEU A 122 -15.18 5.98 6.66
CA LEU A 122 -16.13 6.27 5.58
C LEU A 122 -17.48 5.63 5.88
N GLU A 123 -18.51 6.03 5.13
CA GLU A 123 -19.84 5.43 5.24
C GLU A 123 -19.81 3.91 5.01
N GLY A 124 -20.63 3.18 5.77
CA GLY A 124 -20.69 1.72 5.70
C GLY A 124 -19.60 0.98 6.47
N ASN A 125 -18.73 1.69 7.19
CA ASN A 125 -17.73 1.05 8.06
C ASN A 125 -18.39 0.33 9.25
N GLY A 126 -18.36 -1.00 9.24
CA GLY A 126 -18.90 -1.87 10.30
C GLY A 126 -17.89 -2.31 11.36
N VAL A 127 -16.60 -2.03 11.15
CA VAL A 127 -15.50 -2.51 12.00
C VAL A 127 -15.09 -1.48 13.05
N ASP A 128 -14.79 -1.92 14.27
CA ASP A 128 -14.18 -1.05 15.31
C ASP A 128 -12.71 -0.75 14.95
N VAL A 129 -12.37 0.52 14.72
CA VAL A 129 -11.05 0.92 14.22
C VAL A 129 -10.31 1.70 15.29
N LYS A 130 -9.13 1.21 15.67
CA LYS A 130 -8.25 1.82 16.68
C LYS A 130 -6.96 2.28 16.03
N VAL A 131 -6.62 3.55 16.22
CA VAL A 131 -5.34 4.11 15.78
C VAL A 131 -4.45 4.28 17.01
N ILE A 132 -3.27 3.67 17.00
CA ILE A 132 -2.29 3.72 18.09
C ILE A 132 -1.00 4.43 17.66
#